data_AF-A0A6U8ISI6-F1
#
_entry.id   AF-A0A6U8ISI6-F1
#
_cell.length_a   1.000
_cell.length_b   1.000
_cell.length_c   1.000
_cell.angle_alpha   90.00
_cell.angle_beta   90.00
_cell.angle_gamma   90.00
#
_symmetry.space_group_name_H-M   'P 1'
#
loop_
_entity.id
_entity.type
_entity.pdbx_description
1 polymer ?
#
loop_
_entity_poly.entity_id
_entity_poly.type
_entity_poly.pdbx_seq_one_letter_code
_entity_poly.pdbx_strand_id
1 'polypeptide(L)'
;ARLTLAGQPMFSLRSRVALVSGGGTGIGAALAQALAEAGARVVIAGRRLEPLQATAARINAAVADSGAEAKCFALACDVADLDAADSIVEQAAALAGGPPVLLLNNAGVNVRQPAAELTAEHWRQSLDLMLAAPAFLARACAPGMAAAGYGRTVALDAEDGSVHFLDTS
;
A
#
# COMPACT_ATOMS: atom_id res chain seq x y z
N ALA A 1 -18.30 -17.64 13.48
CA ALA A 1 -17.98 -18.92 12.81
C ALA A 1 -16.86 -18.67 11.81
N ARG A 2 -15.74 -19.41 11.86
CA ARG A 2 -14.66 -19.27 10.86
C ARG A 2 -15.10 -19.96 9.58
N LEU A 3 -15.38 -19.16 8.55
CA LEU A 3 -15.65 -19.67 7.21
C LEU A 3 -14.35 -20.26 6.64
N THR A 4 -14.34 -21.55 6.36
CA THR A 4 -13.21 -22.28 5.77
C THR A 4 -13.61 -22.86 4.42
N LEU A 5 -12.70 -22.82 3.45
CA LEU A 5 -12.80 -23.51 2.17
C LEU A 5 -11.63 -24.50 2.10
N ALA A 6 -11.90 -25.79 1.90
CA ALA A 6 -10.89 -26.85 1.83
C ALA A 6 -9.85 -26.85 2.98
N GLY A 7 -10.29 -26.57 4.22
CA GLY A 7 -9.42 -26.59 5.41
C GLY A 7 -8.57 -25.33 5.61
N GLN A 8 -8.61 -24.37 4.68
CA GLN A 8 -8.00 -23.05 4.84
C GLN A 8 -9.06 -22.01 5.21
N PRO A 9 -8.73 -20.98 6.02
CA PRO A 9 -9.60 -19.82 6.18
C PRO A 9 -9.95 -19.25 4.80
N MET A 10 -11.23 -18.94 4.55
CA MET A 10 -11.73 -18.47 3.25
C MET A 10 -11.00 -17.20 2.72
N PHE A 11 -10.29 -16.50 3.60
CA PHE A 11 -9.55 -15.27 3.33
C PHE A 11 -8.04 -15.38 3.57
N SER A 12 -7.46 -16.58 3.55
CA SER A 12 -6.02 -16.75 3.78
C SER A 12 -5.16 -16.14 2.67
N LEU A 13 -4.14 -15.39 3.06
CA LEU A 13 -3.14 -14.78 2.19
C LEU A 13 -1.73 -15.37 2.44
N ARG A 14 -1.65 -16.59 2.99
CA ARG A 14 -0.37 -17.27 3.25
C ARG A 14 0.49 -17.34 2.00
N SER A 15 1.79 -17.22 2.21
CA SER A 15 2.83 -17.18 1.16
C SER A 15 2.72 -16.03 0.14
N ARG A 16 1.70 -15.15 0.22
CA ARG A 16 1.58 -13.97 -0.65
C ARG A 16 2.37 -12.79 -0.08
N VAL A 17 2.88 -11.95 -0.98
CA VAL A 17 3.53 -10.69 -0.63
C VAL A 17 2.62 -9.52 -1.02
N ALA A 18 2.42 -8.60 -0.09
CA ALA A 18 1.67 -7.37 -0.28
C ALA A 18 2.57 -6.14 -0.18
N LEU A 19 2.40 -5.18 -1.08
CA LEU A 19 3.00 -3.85 -1.02
C LEU A 19 1.90 -2.83 -0.71
N VAL A 20 2.05 -2.09 0.39
CA VAL A 20 1.08 -1.08 0.84
C VAL A 20 1.74 0.29 0.87
N SER A 21 1.36 1.17 -0.06
CA SER A 21 1.83 2.57 -0.03
C SER A 21 1.09 3.36 1.06
N GLY A 22 1.79 4.24 1.78
CA GLY A 22 1.23 4.97 2.91
C GLY A 22 0.93 4.08 4.13
N GLY A 23 1.56 2.91 4.23
CA GLY A 23 1.27 1.91 5.26
C GLY A 23 1.75 2.24 6.68
N GLY A 24 2.37 3.40 6.90
CA GLY A 24 2.93 3.78 8.20
C GLY A 24 1.92 4.39 9.19
N THR A 25 0.73 4.77 8.73
CA THR A 25 -0.30 5.44 9.56
C THR A 25 -1.72 5.15 9.04
N GLY A 26 -2.74 5.43 9.87
CA GLY A 26 -4.14 5.51 9.43
C GLY A 26 -4.66 4.23 8.76
N ILE A 27 -5.39 4.41 7.65
CA ILE A 27 -6.00 3.30 6.89
C ILE A 27 -4.94 2.35 6.34
N GLY A 28 -3.83 2.86 5.81
CA GLY A 28 -2.72 2.03 5.33
C GLY A 28 -2.15 1.10 6.41
N ALA A 29 -1.98 1.60 7.64
CA ALA A 29 -1.52 0.78 8.77
C ALA A 29 -2.55 -0.29 9.17
N ALA A 30 -3.85 0.03 9.10
CA ALA A 30 -4.92 -0.92 9.35
C ALA A 30 -5.01 -2.01 8.28
N LEU A 31 -4.86 -1.65 7.00
CA LEU A 31 -4.76 -2.59 5.89
C LEU A 31 -3.57 -3.53 6.05
N ALA A 32 -2.39 -2.97 6.36
CA ALA A 32 -1.18 -3.76 6.57
C ALA A 32 -1.34 -4.77 7.72
N GLN A 33 -1.99 -4.37 8.81
CA GLN A 33 -2.35 -5.26 9.92
C GLN A 33 -3.25 -6.40 9.43
N ALA A 34 -4.38 -6.07 8.78
CA ALA A 34 -5.36 -7.08 8.34
C ALA A 34 -4.77 -8.08 7.34
N LEU A 35 -3.90 -7.63 6.43
CA LEU A 35 -3.19 -8.50 5.49
C LEU A 35 -2.22 -9.44 6.20
N ALA A 36 -1.48 -8.94 7.19
CA ALA A 36 -0.56 -9.75 7.98
C ALA A 36 -1.32 -10.78 8.84
N GLU A 37 -2.43 -10.40 9.48
CA GLU A 37 -3.31 -11.32 10.23
C GLU A 37 -3.92 -12.41 9.34
N ALA A 38 -4.15 -12.12 8.06
CA ALA A 38 -4.55 -13.10 7.06
C ALA A 38 -3.40 -14.02 6.59
N GLY A 39 -2.16 -13.77 7.05
CA GLY A 39 -0.97 -14.59 6.78
C GLY A 39 -0.03 -14.05 5.71
N ALA A 40 -0.22 -12.83 5.20
CA ALA A 40 0.65 -12.26 4.18
C ALA A 40 1.99 -11.78 4.76
N ARG A 41 3.00 -11.73 3.88
CA ARG A 41 4.20 -10.90 4.08
C ARG A 41 3.89 -9.50 3.53
N VAL A 42 4.00 -8.47 4.35
CA VAL A 42 3.57 -7.12 4.02
C VAL A 42 4.77 -6.20 4.00
N VAL A 43 4.95 -5.43 2.94
CA VAL A 43 5.89 -4.33 2.86
C VAL A 43 5.09 -3.05 2.90
N ILE A 44 5.28 -2.24 3.94
CA ILE A 44 4.70 -0.90 4.03
C ILE A 44 5.71 0.12 3.53
N ALA A 45 5.27 0.94 2.58
CA ALA A 45 6.11 1.92 1.89
C ALA A 45 5.66 3.35 2.18
N GLY A 46 6.62 4.27 2.30
CA GLY A 46 6.35 5.69 2.45
C GLY A 46 7.59 6.51 2.85
N ARG A 47 7.47 7.83 2.85
CA ARG A 47 8.61 8.74 3.00
C ARG A 47 9.25 8.72 4.39
N ARG A 48 8.44 8.54 5.44
CA ARG A 48 8.88 8.66 6.84
C ARG A 48 9.17 7.29 7.43
N LEU A 49 10.45 7.00 7.69
CA LEU A 49 10.90 5.70 8.18
C LEU A 49 10.38 5.38 9.59
N GLU A 50 10.41 6.33 10.51
CA GLU A 50 10.03 6.10 11.91
C GLU A 50 8.57 5.58 12.06
N PRO A 51 7.53 6.23 11.49
CA PRO A 51 6.17 5.69 11.53
C PRO A 51 6.02 4.31 10.89
N LEU A 52 6.78 4.04 9.81
CA LEU A 52 6.77 2.72 9.17
C LEU A 52 7.36 1.67 10.11
N GLN A 53 8.52 1.93 10.72
CA GLN A 53 9.15 1.00 11.65
C GLN A 53 8.26 0.73 12.87
N ALA A 54 7.67 1.78 13.45
CA ALA A 54 6.74 1.62 14.57
C ALA A 54 5.52 0.76 14.20
N THR A 55 4.93 1.00 13.03
CA THR A 55 3.80 0.20 12.53
C THR A 55 4.20 -1.25 12.24
N ALA A 56 5.33 -1.47 11.57
CA ALA A 56 5.83 -2.81 11.29
C ALA A 56 6.12 -3.60 12.57
N ALA A 57 6.75 -2.98 13.57
CA ALA A 57 7.02 -3.60 14.86
C ALA A 57 5.72 -4.01 15.58
N ARG A 58 4.72 -3.10 15.62
CA ARG A 58 3.41 -3.39 16.20
C ARG A 58 2.69 -4.54 15.49
N ILE A 59 2.69 -4.56 14.15
CA ILE A 59 2.08 -5.64 13.36
C ILE A 59 2.79 -6.96 13.64
N ASN A 60 4.13 -6.98 13.62
CA ASN A 60 4.92 -8.18 13.88
C ASN A 60 4.68 -8.76 15.27
N ALA A 61 4.53 -7.91 16.29
CA ALA A 61 4.16 -8.37 17.64
C ALA A 61 2.77 -9.04 17.66
N ALA A 62 1.80 -8.49 16.92
CA ALA A 62 0.43 -9.02 16.87
C ALA A 62 0.32 -10.35 16.11
N VAL A 63 1.19 -10.60 15.13
CA VAL A 63 1.17 -11.84 14.32
C VAL A 63 2.22 -12.87 14.71
N ALA A 64 2.96 -12.65 15.82
CA ALA A 64 4.06 -13.52 16.25
C ALA A 64 3.67 -15.01 16.37
N ASP A 65 2.45 -15.29 16.83
CA ASP A 65 1.93 -16.65 17.01
C ASP A 65 1.24 -17.23 15.75
N SER A 66 1.13 -16.45 14.66
CA SER A 66 0.41 -16.84 13.43
C SER A 66 1.23 -17.76 12.49
N GLY A 67 2.44 -18.12 12.92
CA GLY A 67 3.43 -18.89 12.17
C GLY A 67 4.44 -17.99 11.43
N ALA A 68 5.57 -18.57 11.02
CA ALA A 68 6.75 -17.85 10.55
C ALA A 68 6.57 -17.03 9.25
N GLU A 69 5.47 -17.21 8.52
CA GLU A 69 5.25 -16.56 7.23
C GLU A 69 4.66 -15.15 7.34
N ALA A 70 3.88 -14.85 8.38
CA ALA A 70 3.28 -13.53 8.52
C ALA A 70 4.31 -12.53 9.06
N LYS A 71 4.59 -11.47 8.30
CA LYS A 71 5.60 -10.46 8.69
C LYS A 71 5.33 -9.14 8.01
N CYS A 72 5.67 -8.04 8.67
CA CYS A 72 5.60 -6.69 8.14
C CYS A 72 7.01 -6.07 8.09
N PHE A 73 7.35 -5.44 6.97
CA PHE A 73 8.62 -4.79 6.68
C PHE A 73 8.40 -3.32 6.35
N ALA A 74 9.30 -2.44 6.81
CA ALA A 74 9.27 -1.03 6.50
C ALA A 74 10.21 -0.72 5.32
N LEU A 75 9.70 0.00 4.32
CA LEU A 75 10.46 0.50 3.17
C LEU A 75 10.31 2.03 3.09
N ALA A 76 11.41 2.75 3.37
CA ALA A 76 11.43 4.19 3.20
C ALA A 76 11.67 4.53 1.73
N CYS A 77 10.68 5.15 1.08
CA CYS A 77 10.76 5.58 -0.31
C CYS A 77 9.72 6.67 -0.58
N ASP A 78 9.92 7.45 -1.65
CA ASP A 78 8.85 8.27 -2.22
C ASP A 78 8.18 7.51 -3.36
N VAL A 79 6.90 7.18 -3.20
CA VAL A 79 6.15 6.47 -4.23
C VAL A 79 5.71 7.38 -5.38
N ALA A 80 5.74 8.70 -5.19
CA ALA A 80 5.48 9.68 -6.25
C ALA A 80 6.66 9.86 -7.20
N ASP A 81 7.84 9.32 -6.88
CA ASP A 81 8.96 9.22 -7.82
C ASP A 81 8.69 8.07 -8.80
N LEU A 82 8.17 8.44 -9.98
CA LEU A 82 7.74 7.48 -11.00
C LEU A 82 8.90 6.69 -11.60
N ASP A 83 10.11 7.26 -11.60
CA ASP A 83 11.32 6.59 -12.09
C ASP A 83 11.81 5.55 -11.07
N ALA A 84 11.48 5.71 -9.79
CA ALA A 84 11.83 4.77 -8.73
C ALA A 84 10.89 3.54 -8.64
N ALA A 85 9.79 3.50 -9.38
CA ALA A 85 8.74 2.47 -9.21
C ALA A 85 9.29 1.03 -9.31
N ASP A 86 10.17 0.76 -10.28
CA ASP A 86 10.75 -0.57 -10.47
C ASP A 86 11.67 -0.93 -9.29
N SER A 87 12.52 0.00 -8.84
CA SER A 87 13.40 -0.19 -7.68
C SER A 87 12.63 -0.39 -6.38
N ILE A 88 11.50 0.31 -6.19
CA ILE A 88 10.65 0.13 -5.01
C ILE A 88 10.10 -1.30 -4.96
N VAL A 89 9.63 -1.83 -6.09
CA VAL A 89 9.10 -3.20 -6.17
C VAL A 89 10.20 -4.24 -5.96
N GLU A 90 11.40 -4.01 -6.51
CA GLU A 90 12.56 -4.88 -6.29
C GLU A 90 12.98 -4.92 -4.82
N GLN A 91 13.07 -3.77 -4.16
CA GLN A 91 13.41 -3.68 -2.74
C GLN A 91 12.33 -4.34 -1.87
N ALA A 92 11.05 -4.13 -2.19
CA ALA A 92 9.95 -4.81 -1.51
C ALA A 92 10.04 -6.33 -1.69
N ALA A 93 10.37 -6.80 -2.89
CA ALA A 93 10.53 -8.22 -3.16
C ALA A 93 11.71 -8.83 -2.39
N ALA A 94 12.83 -8.11 -2.31
CA ALA A 94 14.01 -8.53 -1.55
C ALA A 94 13.72 -8.63 -0.05
N LEU A 95 13.04 -7.63 0.53
CA LEU A 95 12.65 -7.62 1.95
C LEU A 95 11.71 -8.79 2.28
N ALA A 96 10.71 -9.01 1.43
CA ALA A 96 9.70 -10.02 1.67
C ALA A 96 10.12 -11.43 1.24
N GLY A 97 11.16 -11.59 0.41
CA GLY A 97 11.55 -12.88 -0.18
C GLY A 97 10.58 -13.38 -1.26
N GLY A 98 10.11 -12.47 -2.13
CA GLY A 98 9.24 -12.78 -3.27
C GLY A 98 8.52 -11.56 -3.82
N PRO A 99 8.07 -11.58 -5.09
CA PRO A 99 7.46 -10.42 -5.73
C PRO A 99 6.12 -10.03 -5.07
N PRO A 100 5.82 -8.73 -4.89
CA PRO A 100 4.50 -8.28 -4.50
C PRO A 100 3.44 -8.72 -5.50
N VAL A 101 2.46 -9.48 -5.03
CA VAL A 101 1.31 -9.92 -5.83
C VAL A 101 -0.01 -9.28 -5.38
N LEU A 102 0.04 -8.55 -4.27
CA LEU A 102 -1.02 -7.67 -3.79
C LEU A 102 -0.45 -6.25 -3.72
N LEU A 103 -1.02 -5.31 -4.45
CA LEU A 103 -0.64 -3.89 -4.42
C LEU A 103 -1.79 -3.08 -3.83
N LEU A 104 -1.53 -2.36 -2.76
CA LEU A 104 -2.49 -1.51 -2.06
C LEU A 104 -2.01 -0.08 -2.20
N ASN A 105 -2.60 0.64 -3.16
CA ASN A 105 -2.31 2.03 -3.43
C ASN A 105 -3.12 2.90 -2.46
N ASN A 106 -2.51 3.27 -1.33
CA ASN A 106 -3.15 4.02 -0.25
C ASN A 106 -2.43 5.34 0.09
N ALA A 107 -1.19 5.53 -0.38
CA ALA A 107 -0.52 6.81 -0.19
C ALA A 107 -1.32 7.94 -0.84
N GLY A 108 -1.62 8.97 -0.07
CA GLY A 108 -2.40 10.10 -0.52
C GLY A 108 -2.17 11.32 0.36
N VAL A 109 -2.58 12.47 -0.16
CA VAL A 109 -2.58 13.74 0.56
C VAL A 109 -3.96 14.37 0.41
N ASN A 110 -4.48 14.93 1.50
CA ASN A 110 -5.68 15.76 1.46
C ASN A 110 -5.26 17.19 1.73
N VAL A 111 -5.02 17.95 0.66
CA VAL A 111 -4.68 19.38 0.73
C VAL A 111 -5.99 20.16 0.85
N ARG A 112 -6.34 20.56 2.08
CA ARG A 112 -7.49 21.44 2.34
C ARG A 112 -7.03 22.89 2.28
N GLN A 113 -7.33 23.56 1.17
CA GLN A 113 -7.06 24.98 0.97
C GLN A 113 -8.24 25.63 0.23
N PRO A 114 -8.46 26.96 0.37
CA PRO A 114 -9.42 27.69 -0.46
C PRO A 114 -9.16 27.44 -1.94
N ALA A 115 -10.22 27.35 -2.75
CA ALA A 115 -10.10 27.07 -4.18
C ALA A 115 -9.19 28.07 -4.91
N ALA A 116 -9.25 29.35 -4.51
CA ALA A 116 -8.41 30.42 -5.06
C ALA A 116 -6.91 30.26 -4.76
N GLU A 117 -6.54 29.45 -3.76
CA GLU A 117 -5.16 29.16 -3.37
C GLU A 117 -4.62 27.88 -4.03
N LEU A 118 -5.43 27.22 -4.88
CA LEU A 118 -4.99 26.03 -5.61
C LEU A 118 -3.91 26.37 -6.64
N THR A 119 -2.70 25.92 -6.37
CA THR A 119 -1.59 26.03 -7.31
C THR A 119 -1.53 24.82 -8.23
N ALA A 120 -1.02 25.03 -9.44
CA ALA A 120 -0.75 23.94 -10.39
C ALA A 120 0.25 22.91 -9.82
N GLU A 121 1.14 23.35 -8.94
CA GLU A 121 2.10 22.48 -8.26
C GLU A 121 1.42 21.55 -7.25
N HIS A 122 0.57 22.08 -6.36
CA HIS A 122 -0.22 21.24 -5.44
C HIS A 122 -1.12 20.26 -6.19
N TRP A 123 -1.75 20.71 -7.28
CA TRP A 123 -2.54 19.84 -8.14
C TRP A 123 -1.71 18.71 -8.75
N ARG A 124 -0.53 19.03 -9.30
CA ARG A 124 0.37 18.03 -9.89
C ARG A 124 0.87 17.03 -8.85
N GLN A 125 1.26 17.50 -7.66
CA GLN A 125 1.67 16.60 -6.57
C GLN A 125 0.57 15.61 -6.19
N SER A 126 -0.69 16.06 -6.14
CA SER A 126 -1.84 15.19 -5.90
C SER A 126 -2.03 14.15 -7.02
N LEU A 127 -1.92 14.56 -8.28
CA LEU A 127 -2.02 13.63 -9.42
C LEU A 127 -0.86 12.63 -9.46
N ASP A 128 0.37 13.08 -9.22
CA ASP A 128 1.54 12.23 -9.23
C ASP A 128 1.43 11.16 -8.13
N LEU A 129 1.02 11.55 -6.92
CA LEU A 129 0.88 10.64 -5.80
C LEU A 129 -0.32 9.70 -5.89
N MET A 130 -1.50 10.21 -6.27
CA MET A 130 -2.76 9.46 -6.17
C MET A 130 -3.21 8.83 -7.49
N LEU A 131 -2.63 9.21 -8.63
CA LEU A 131 -2.98 8.65 -9.94
C LEU A 131 -1.78 8.02 -10.65
N ALA A 132 -0.69 8.76 -10.82
CA ALA A 132 0.46 8.28 -11.58
C ALA A 132 1.21 7.17 -10.83
N ALA A 133 1.54 7.38 -9.55
CA ALA A 133 2.23 6.39 -8.72
C ALA A 133 1.51 5.03 -8.68
N PRO A 134 0.17 4.94 -8.45
CA PRO A 134 -0.57 3.69 -8.58
C PRO A 134 -0.36 2.96 -9.91
N ALA A 135 -0.38 3.68 -11.03
CA ALA A 135 -0.21 3.10 -12.36
C ALA A 135 1.21 2.56 -12.57
N PHE A 136 2.23 3.32 -12.16
CA PHE A 136 3.63 2.93 -12.31
C PHE A 136 4.02 1.78 -11.38
N LEU A 137 3.54 1.77 -10.13
CA LEU A 137 3.71 0.63 -9.23
C LEU A 137 2.98 -0.62 -9.74
N ALA A 138 1.77 -0.48 -10.29
CA ALA A 138 1.06 -1.59 -10.90
C ALA A 138 1.83 -2.17 -12.10
N ARG A 139 2.38 -1.30 -12.97
CA ARG A 139 3.26 -1.70 -14.07
C ARG A 139 4.48 -2.47 -13.55
N ALA A 140 5.16 -1.96 -12.52
CA ALA A 140 6.33 -2.58 -11.93
C ALA A 140 6.03 -3.96 -11.29
N CYS A 141 4.86 -4.11 -10.65
CA CYS A 141 4.44 -5.40 -10.08
C CYS A 141 3.97 -6.41 -11.13
N ALA A 142 3.50 -5.97 -12.30
CA ALA A 142 2.83 -6.82 -13.29
C ALA A 142 3.62 -8.05 -13.75
N PRO A 143 4.95 -7.98 -14.01
CA PRO A 143 5.73 -9.16 -14.37
C PRO A 143 5.74 -10.23 -13.27
N GLY A 144 5.91 -9.83 -12.01
CA GLY A 144 5.87 -10.73 -10.86
C GLY A 144 4.48 -11.35 -10.65
N MET A 145 3.42 -10.56 -10.82
CA MET A 145 2.04 -11.03 -10.78
C MET A 145 1.74 -12.05 -11.88
N ALA A 146 2.20 -11.79 -13.11
CA ALA A 146 2.03 -12.68 -14.25
C ALA A 146 2.77 -14.00 -14.03
N ALA A 147 4.03 -13.95 -13.59
CA ALA A 147 4.82 -15.16 -13.28
C ALA A 147 4.19 -16.00 -12.15
N ALA A 148 3.54 -15.36 -11.18
CA ALA A 148 2.82 -16.04 -10.10
C ALA A 148 1.42 -16.56 -10.50
N GLY A 149 0.93 -16.25 -11.71
CA GLY A 149 -0.44 -16.55 -12.15
C GLY A 149 -1.51 -15.85 -11.31
N TYR A 150 -1.15 -14.83 -10.54
CA TYR A 150 -2.01 -14.15 -9.58
C TYR A 150 -1.52 -12.73 -9.30
N GLY A 151 -2.43 -11.77 -9.37
CA GLY A 151 -2.17 -10.38 -9.02
C GLY A 151 -3.45 -9.66 -8.66
N ARG A 152 -3.44 -8.83 -7.62
CA ARG A 152 -4.54 -7.93 -7.27
C ARG A 152 -4.00 -6.55 -6.91
N THR A 153 -4.62 -5.52 -7.47
CA THR A 153 -4.33 -4.12 -7.17
C THR A 153 -5.58 -3.50 -6.59
N VAL A 154 -5.46 -2.78 -5.47
CA VAL A 154 -6.55 -2.03 -4.85
C VAL A 154 -6.09 -0.60 -4.69
N ALA A 155 -6.86 0.36 -5.23
CA ALA A 155 -6.65 1.78 -4.99
C ALA A 155 -7.64 2.26 -3.93
N LEU A 156 -7.13 3.05 -2.99
CA LEU A 156 -7.92 3.72 -1.98
C LEU A 156 -8.03 5.17 -2.40
N ASP A 157 -9.19 5.48 -2.96
CA ASP A 157 -9.54 6.83 -3.33
C ASP A 157 -10.45 7.41 -2.23
N ALA A 158 -10.34 8.71 -2.00
CA ALA A 158 -11.32 9.42 -1.21
C ALA A 158 -12.35 10.01 -2.17
N GLU A 159 -13.55 9.43 -2.21
CA GLU A 159 -14.73 10.25 -2.43
C GLU A 159 -14.96 10.99 -1.11
N ASP A 160 -14.51 12.23 -1.02
CA ASP A 160 -15.32 13.13 -0.21
C ASP A 160 -16.69 13.22 -0.92
N GLY A 161 -17.78 13.14 -0.18
CA GLY A 161 -19.10 13.41 -0.74
C GLY A 161 -19.27 14.88 -1.16
N SER A 162 -18.19 15.64 -1.33
CA SER A 162 -18.25 17.01 -1.81
C SER A 162 -18.24 17.00 -3.34
N VAL A 163 -19.40 17.33 -3.88
CA VAL A 163 -19.41 18.18 -5.07
C VAL A 163 -18.60 19.42 -4.71
N HIS A 164 -17.38 19.54 -5.21
CA HIS A 164 -16.60 20.77 -5.13
C HIS A 164 -17.32 21.83 -5.96
N PHE A 165 -18.22 22.59 -5.33
CA PHE A 165 -18.66 23.85 -5.88
C PHE A 165 -17.47 24.80 -5.82
N LEU A 166 -16.79 24.95 -6.96
CA LEU A 166 -15.86 26.04 -7.19
C LEU A 166 -16.69 27.32 -7.28
N ASP A 167 -17.05 27.88 -6.12
CA ASP A 167 -17.60 29.22 -6.07
C ASP A 167 -16.49 30.20 -6.46
N THR A 168 -16.78 31.01 -7.46
CA THR A 168 -15.86 31.99 -8.07
C THR A 168 -16.23 33.42 -7.68
N SER A 169 -17.16 33.58 -6.73
CA SER A 169 -17.65 34.87 -6.23
C SER A 169 -17.04 35.29 -4.90
#